data_AF-A0A7S0L3I1-F1
#
_entry.id   AF-A0A7S0L3I1-F1
#
_cell.length_a   1.000
_cell.length_b   1.000
_cell.length_c   1.000
_cell.angle_alpha   90.00
_cell.angle_beta   90.00
_cell.angle_gamma   90.00
#
_symmetry.space_group_name_H-M   'P 1'
#
loop_
_entity.id
_entity.type
_entity.pdbx_description
1 polymer ?
#
loop_
_entity_poly.entity_id
_entity_poly.type
_entity_poly.pdbx_seq_one_letter_code
_entity_poly.pdbx_strand_id
1 'polypeptide(L)'
;TLSELLDVRTCCVCHCPEPRDQGLECDAAARHFACDECFSDHVSRLEALCEADGGRVKCCASDWGGCTARFTLQAAAQHATPLAFETLLRHVDDLKHVAMQGEFERWKEGFEAELAAKSEQERRALAARRHVEEMMNPQCPRCTQVFIDYTACAALTCSRSSCNGKFCALCLADCGGDAHGHVSRCSLNPRKGELFVNDADWPVVIQEVKRNKLQTYWATLEPEVKDTLAADASVRQIFRDLRLDGQLGAAAFAEQVAQLRGMGFTDERAMRRALSEAGGDVAAALEVL
;
A
#
# COMPACT_ATOMS: atom_id res chain seq x y z
N THR A 1 -50.88 33.83 11.20
CA THR A 1 -51.74 33.99 9.99
C THR A 1 -52.42 32.66 9.67
N LEU A 2 -53.42 32.59 8.78
CA LEU A 2 -54.09 31.33 8.38
C LEU A 2 -53.10 30.25 7.89
N SER A 3 -51.92 30.66 7.39
CA SER A 3 -50.80 29.80 7.02
C SER A 3 -50.10 29.11 8.21
N GLU A 4 -49.99 29.77 9.37
CA GLU A 4 -49.45 29.15 10.59
C GLU A 4 -50.43 28.14 11.21
N LEU A 5 -51.73 28.27 10.91
CA LEU A 5 -52.78 27.36 11.38
C LEU A 5 -52.91 26.09 10.52
N LEU A 6 -52.31 26.06 9.32
CA LEU A 6 -52.38 24.96 8.35
C LEU A 6 -51.02 24.28 8.09
N ASP A 7 -49.95 24.71 8.78
CA ASP A 7 -48.55 24.26 8.59
C ASP A 7 -48.10 24.17 7.12
N VAL A 8 -48.44 25.21 6.35
CA VAL A 8 -48.08 25.32 4.92
C VAL A 8 -46.84 26.20 4.76
N ARG A 9 -46.03 25.92 3.74
CA ARG A 9 -44.89 26.75 3.30
C ARG A 9 -44.99 27.03 1.80
N THR A 10 -44.45 28.16 1.37
CA THR A 10 -44.39 28.50 -0.06
C THR A 10 -43.03 28.09 -0.61
N CYS A 11 -43.01 27.25 -1.64
CA CYS A 11 -41.78 26.82 -2.30
C CYS A 11 -41.04 28.02 -2.89
N CYS A 12 -39.74 28.14 -2.64
CA CYS A 12 -38.91 29.23 -3.14
C CYS A 12 -38.56 29.11 -4.64
N VAL A 13 -38.89 27.98 -5.27
CA VAL A 13 -38.62 27.69 -6.68
C VAL A 13 -39.88 27.87 -7.53
N CYS A 14 -40.96 27.13 -7.24
CA CYS A 14 -42.19 27.18 -8.03
C CYS A 14 -43.26 28.13 -7.46
N HIS A 15 -43.06 28.67 -6.25
CA HIS A 15 -44.03 29.53 -5.55
C HIS A 15 -45.38 28.88 -5.21
N CYS A 16 -45.50 27.55 -5.34
CA CYS A 16 -46.68 26.81 -4.89
C CYS A 16 -46.70 26.68 -3.34
N PRO A 17 -47.88 26.77 -2.71
CA PRO A 17 -48.06 26.46 -1.30
C PRO A 17 -48.14 24.94 -1.08
N GLU A 18 -47.27 24.38 -0.25
CA GLU A 18 -47.20 22.95 0.07
C GLU A 18 -47.18 22.72 1.59
N PRO A 19 -47.67 21.55 2.07
CA PRO A 19 -47.47 21.14 3.46
C PRO A 19 -45.98 21.15 3.83
N ARG A 20 -45.67 21.55 5.06
CA ARG A 20 -44.27 21.68 5.52
C ARG A 20 -43.50 20.34 5.49
N ASP A 21 -44.19 19.21 5.60
CA ASP A 21 -43.61 17.87 5.53
C ASP A 21 -43.39 17.36 4.10
N GLN A 22 -43.89 18.06 3.07
CA GLN A 22 -43.71 17.75 1.64
C GLN A 22 -42.63 18.64 1.00
N GLY A 23 -41.58 18.91 1.76
CA GLY A 23 -40.44 19.66 1.29
C GLY A 23 -39.38 19.83 2.35
N LEU A 24 -38.26 20.39 1.94
CA LEU A 24 -37.09 20.59 2.80
C LEU A 24 -36.85 22.07 3.03
N GLU A 25 -36.65 22.42 4.30
CA GLU A 25 -36.42 23.80 4.75
C GLU A 25 -34.98 23.95 5.24
N CYS A 26 -34.25 24.96 4.75
CA CYS A 26 -32.90 25.22 5.24
C CYS A 26 -32.89 25.93 6.60
N ASP A 27 -31.77 25.84 7.31
CA ASP A 27 -31.53 26.43 8.63
C ASP A 27 -31.01 27.88 8.56
N ALA A 28 -30.87 28.46 7.37
CA ALA A 28 -30.47 29.84 7.19
C ALA A 28 -31.54 30.80 7.75
N ALA A 29 -31.14 32.05 8.06
CA ALA A 29 -32.05 33.07 8.58
C ALA A 29 -33.29 33.32 7.69
N ALA A 30 -33.13 33.19 6.36
CA ALA A 30 -34.22 33.33 5.40
C ALA A 30 -35.12 32.09 5.27
N ARG A 31 -34.72 30.94 5.85
CA ARG A 31 -35.49 29.70 5.93
C ARG A 31 -36.14 29.27 4.62
N HIS A 32 -35.32 29.11 3.58
CA HIS A 32 -35.79 28.73 2.25
C HIS A 32 -36.39 27.32 2.27
N PHE A 33 -37.64 27.21 1.83
CA PHE A 33 -38.37 25.96 1.67
C PHE A 33 -38.45 25.57 0.20
N ALA A 34 -38.12 24.34 -0.15
CA ALA A 34 -38.34 23.77 -1.47
C ALA A 34 -39.24 22.53 -1.35
N CYS A 35 -40.30 22.46 -2.16
CA CYS A 35 -41.14 21.26 -2.22
C CYS A 35 -40.35 20.06 -2.77
N ASP A 36 -40.81 18.84 -2.48
CA ASP A 36 -40.12 17.61 -2.86
C ASP A 36 -39.82 17.52 -4.37
N GLU A 37 -40.74 17.99 -5.23
CA GLU A 37 -40.55 18.01 -6.69
C GLU A 37 -39.40 18.94 -7.10
N CYS A 38 -39.45 20.21 -6.71
CA CYS A 38 -38.39 21.18 -7.02
C CYS A 38 -37.05 20.83 -6.36
N PHE A 39 -37.09 20.22 -5.18
CA PHE A 39 -35.89 19.73 -4.50
C PHE A 39 -35.29 18.52 -5.24
N SER A 40 -36.11 17.60 -5.73
CA SER A 40 -35.67 16.46 -6.56
C SER A 40 -34.96 16.91 -7.84
N ASP A 41 -35.52 17.90 -8.54
CA ASP A 41 -34.91 18.48 -9.74
C ASP A 41 -33.60 19.21 -9.43
N HIS A 42 -33.51 19.81 -8.24
CA HIS A 42 -32.27 20.42 -7.76
C HIS A 42 -31.19 19.37 -7.51
N VAL A 43 -31.44 18.36 -6.69
CA VAL A 43 -30.41 17.37 -6.33
C VAL A 43 -29.96 16.47 -7.48
N SER A 44 -30.74 16.39 -8.56
CA SER A 44 -30.35 15.66 -9.77
C SER A 44 -29.23 16.35 -10.56
N ARG A 45 -28.94 17.62 -10.27
CA ARG A 45 -27.88 18.41 -10.91
C ARG A 45 -26.57 18.27 -10.13
N LEU A 46 -25.45 18.15 -10.85
CA LEU A 46 -24.12 18.03 -10.25
C LEU A 46 -23.79 19.26 -9.37
N GLU A 47 -24.23 20.44 -9.82
CA GLU A 47 -24.01 21.73 -9.15
C GLU A 47 -24.69 21.81 -7.78
N ALA A 48 -25.67 20.95 -7.50
CA ALA A 48 -26.30 20.87 -6.19
C ALA A 48 -25.34 20.38 -5.11
N LEU A 49 -24.20 19.78 -5.47
CA LEU A 49 -23.18 19.36 -4.52
C LEU A 49 -22.18 20.48 -4.22
N CYS A 50 -21.64 20.46 -3.01
CA CYS A 50 -20.46 21.24 -2.66
C CYS A 50 -19.26 20.36 -2.38
N GLU A 51 -18.25 20.49 -3.23
CA GLU A 51 -16.96 19.79 -3.12
C GLU A 51 -16.24 20.10 -1.80
N ALA A 52 -16.18 21.39 -1.41
CA ALA A 52 -15.50 21.82 -0.18
C ALA A 52 -16.09 21.23 1.10
N ASP A 53 -17.37 20.85 1.09
CA ASP A 53 -18.10 20.30 2.24
C ASP A 53 -18.26 18.78 2.15
N GLY A 54 -17.43 18.10 1.35
CA GLY A 54 -17.44 16.65 1.21
C GLY A 54 -18.67 16.11 0.47
N GLY A 55 -19.24 16.89 -0.46
CA GLY A 55 -20.39 16.49 -1.26
C GLY A 55 -21.72 16.64 -0.53
N ARG A 56 -21.86 17.65 0.34
CA ARG A 56 -23.17 18.03 0.90
C ARG A 56 -24.02 18.76 -0.14
N VAL A 57 -25.35 18.63 0.00
CA VAL A 57 -26.32 19.22 -0.91
C VAL A 57 -26.53 20.70 -0.56
N LYS A 58 -26.41 21.58 -1.55
CA LYS A 58 -26.71 23.02 -1.50
C LYS A 58 -28.20 23.27 -1.33
N CYS A 59 -28.54 24.36 -0.67
CA CYS A 59 -29.87 24.93 -0.77
C CYS A 59 -30.21 25.31 -2.22
N CYS A 60 -31.48 25.15 -2.64
CA CYS A 60 -31.94 25.60 -3.97
C CYS A 60 -31.73 27.10 -4.18
N ALA A 61 -31.64 27.89 -3.10
CA ALA A 61 -31.35 29.32 -3.11
C ALA A 61 -29.85 29.66 -3.11
N SER A 62 -28.96 28.66 -3.20
CA SER A 62 -27.52 28.92 -3.27
C SER A 62 -27.13 29.70 -4.53
N ASP A 63 -27.73 29.39 -5.68
CA ASP A 63 -27.32 29.97 -6.97
C ASP A 63 -27.85 31.39 -7.22
N TRP A 64 -29.02 31.74 -6.67
CA TRP A 64 -29.68 33.03 -6.91
C TRP A 64 -29.79 33.92 -5.66
N GLY A 65 -29.73 33.34 -4.46
CA GLY A 65 -29.82 34.05 -3.18
C GLY A 65 -28.55 34.00 -2.36
N GLY A 66 -27.49 33.35 -2.84
CA GLY A 66 -26.22 33.20 -2.11
C GLY A 66 -26.34 32.41 -0.80
N CYS A 67 -27.38 31.58 -0.66
CA CYS A 67 -27.59 30.78 0.55
C CYS A 67 -26.45 29.75 0.73
N THR A 68 -25.82 29.74 1.90
CA THR A 68 -24.72 28.81 2.22
C THR A 68 -25.16 27.56 2.97
N ALA A 69 -26.46 27.42 3.25
CA ALA A 69 -27.00 26.26 3.96
C ALA A 69 -26.77 24.95 3.20
N ARG A 70 -26.52 23.88 3.97
CA ARG A 70 -26.17 22.54 3.47
C ARG A 70 -27.07 21.48 4.06
N PHE A 71 -27.49 20.54 3.23
CA PHE A 71 -28.22 19.36 3.65
C PHE A 71 -27.33 18.12 3.65
N THR A 72 -27.65 17.19 4.55
CA THR A 72 -27.04 15.86 4.56
C THR A 72 -27.65 15.01 3.45
N LEU A 73 -26.95 13.95 3.02
CA LEU A 73 -27.51 12.97 2.09
C LEU A 73 -28.76 12.28 2.67
N GLN A 74 -28.83 12.14 3.99
CA GLN A 74 -30.02 11.59 4.65
C GLN A 74 -31.24 12.50 4.49
N ALA A 75 -31.07 13.81 4.70
CA ALA A 75 -32.15 14.77 4.47
C ALA A 75 -32.56 14.80 2.99
N ALA A 76 -31.57 14.68 2.09
CA ALA A 76 -31.87 14.57 0.67
C ALA A 76 -32.67 13.30 0.32
N ALA A 77 -32.32 12.16 0.92
CA ALA A 77 -33.03 10.89 0.70
C ALA A 77 -34.49 10.91 1.16
N GLN A 78 -34.84 11.76 2.12
CA GLN A 78 -36.20 11.87 2.66
C GLN A 78 -37.14 12.66 1.74
N HIS A 79 -36.60 13.61 0.96
CA HIS A 79 -37.37 14.59 0.20
C HIS A 79 -37.13 14.53 -1.32
N ALA A 80 -36.13 13.77 -1.76
CA ALA A 80 -35.89 13.52 -3.17
C ALA A 80 -36.64 12.27 -3.64
N THR A 81 -37.12 12.28 -4.88
CA THR A 81 -37.58 11.06 -5.54
C THR A 81 -36.46 10.01 -5.61
N PRO A 82 -36.79 8.71 -5.67
CA PRO A 82 -35.78 7.66 -5.76
C PRO A 82 -34.77 7.87 -6.89
N LEU A 83 -35.26 8.25 -8.09
CA LEU A 83 -34.41 8.48 -9.26
C LEU A 83 -33.48 9.70 -9.07
N ALA A 84 -33.99 10.78 -8.48
CA ALA A 84 -33.20 11.97 -8.18
C ALA A 84 -32.11 11.68 -7.14
N PHE A 85 -32.44 10.89 -6.11
CA PHE A 85 -31.48 10.49 -5.09
C PHE A 85 -30.41 9.54 -5.63
N GLU A 86 -30.77 8.56 -6.47
CA GLU A 86 -29.79 7.70 -7.16
C GLU A 86 -28.83 8.53 -8.04
N THR A 87 -29.35 9.54 -8.73
CA THR A 87 -28.56 10.46 -9.55
C THR A 87 -27.61 11.28 -8.67
N LEU A 88 -28.09 11.81 -7.55
CA LEU A 88 -27.26 12.50 -6.56
C LEU A 88 -26.11 11.61 -6.05
N LEU A 89 -26.40 10.35 -5.72
CA LEU A 89 -25.38 9.42 -5.22
C LEU A 89 -24.28 9.15 -6.27
N ARG A 90 -24.65 9.05 -7.56
CA ARG A 90 -23.67 8.93 -8.64
C ARG A 90 -22.75 10.14 -8.72
N HIS A 91 -23.32 11.35 -8.65
CA HIS A 91 -22.54 12.59 -8.65
C HIS A 91 -21.58 12.66 -7.44
N VAL A 92 -22.03 12.21 -6.26
CA VAL A 92 -21.17 12.13 -5.07
C VAL A 92 -20.00 11.16 -5.28
N ASP A 93 -20.26 10.02 -5.92
CA ASP A 93 -19.24 9.01 -6.22
C ASP A 93 -18.23 9.52 -7.26
N ASP A 94 -18.71 10.15 -8.33
CA ASP A 94 -17.87 10.75 -9.36
C ASP A 94 -16.94 11.83 -8.78
N LEU A 95 -17.44 12.70 -7.89
CA LEU A 95 -16.60 13.69 -7.20
C LEU A 95 -15.51 13.04 -6.34
N LYS A 96 -15.82 11.96 -5.63
CA LYS A 96 -14.83 11.20 -4.85
C LYS A 96 -13.79 10.56 -5.75
N HIS A 97 -14.22 9.99 -6.88
CA HIS A 97 -13.31 9.40 -7.86
C HIS A 97 -12.34 10.43 -8.44
N VAL A 98 -12.84 11.61 -8.83
CA VAL A 98 -12.00 12.71 -9.33
C VAL A 98 -11.03 13.22 -8.27
N ALA A 99 -11.50 13.42 -7.02
CA ALA A 99 -10.64 13.85 -5.92
C ALA A 99 -9.51 12.85 -5.64
N MET A 100 -9.84 11.56 -5.57
CA MET A 100 -8.88 10.48 -5.35
C MET A 100 -7.88 10.37 -6.51
N GLN A 101 -8.32 10.52 -7.76
CA GLN A 101 -7.42 10.54 -8.92
C GLN A 101 -6.46 11.73 -8.87
N GLY A 102 -6.96 12.92 -8.51
CA GLY A 102 -6.12 14.11 -8.38
C GLY A 102 -5.09 13.99 -7.24
N GLU A 103 -5.47 13.38 -6.11
CA GLU A 103 -4.53 13.08 -5.02
C GLU A 103 -3.46 12.08 -5.45
N PHE A 104 -3.87 11.01 -6.16
CA PHE A 104 -2.94 10.01 -6.67
C PHE A 104 -1.93 10.60 -7.65
N GLU A 105 -2.36 11.44 -8.59
CA GLU A 105 -1.43 12.07 -9.54
C GLU A 105 -0.46 13.02 -8.83
N ARG A 106 -0.94 13.84 -7.88
CA ARG A 106 -0.05 14.70 -7.07
C ARG A 106 0.97 13.89 -6.27
N TRP A 107 0.54 12.79 -5.68
CA TRP A 107 1.44 11.88 -4.95
C TRP A 107 2.49 11.28 -5.89
N LYS A 108 2.08 10.83 -7.08
CA LYS A 108 2.96 10.27 -8.10
C LYS A 108 3.98 11.29 -8.61
N GLU A 109 3.55 12.51 -8.96
CA GLU A 109 4.43 13.60 -9.37
C GLU A 109 5.45 13.95 -8.28
N GLY A 110 5.01 14.02 -7.02
CA GLY A 110 5.89 14.25 -5.87
C GLY A 110 6.92 13.14 -5.70
N PHE A 111 6.50 11.89 -5.82
CA PHE A 111 7.38 10.73 -5.73
C PHE A 111 8.42 10.69 -6.87
N GLU A 112 7.98 10.96 -8.11
CA GLU A 112 8.87 11.04 -9.28
C GLU A 112 9.89 12.17 -9.14
N ALA A 113 9.44 13.35 -8.68
CA ALA A 113 10.32 14.49 -8.42
C ALA A 113 11.35 14.18 -7.32
N GLU A 114 10.94 13.50 -6.25
CA GLU A 114 11.87 13.07 -5.20
C GLU A 114 12.92 12.10 -5.74
N LEU A 115 12.51 11.09 -6.52
CA LEU A 115 13.44 10.14 -7.14
C LEU A 115 14.38 10.82 -8.14
N ALA A 116 13.89 11.81 -8.88
CA ALA A 116 14.69 12.63 -9.78
C ALA A 116 15.67 13.56 -9.03
N ALA A 117 15.36 13.98 -7.81
CA ALA A 117 16.28 14.76 -6.99
C ALA A 117 17.41 13.91 -6.39
N LYS A 118 17.22 12.59 -6.26
CA LYS A 118 18.25 11.68 -5.75
C LYS A 118 19.44 11.58 -6.71
N SER A 119 20.62 11.50 -6.11
CA SER A 119 21.87 11.24 -6.83
C SER A 119 21.84 9.88 -7.54
N GLU A 120 22.68 9.71 -8.56
CA GLU A 120 22.81 8.42 -9.26
C GLU A 120 23.18 7.29 -8.29
N GLN A 121 24.03 7.57 -7.30
CA GLN A 121 24.39 6.61 -6.26
C GLN A 121 23.17 6.17 -5.43
N GLU A 122 22.35 7.10 -4.97
CA GLU A 122 21.13 6.79 -4.20
C GLU A 122 20.11 6.02 -5.04
N ARG A 123 19.95 6.36 -6.32
CA ARG A 123 19.07 5.61 -7.22
C ARG A 123 19.54 4.18 -7.42
N ARG A 124 20.85 3.95 -7.59
CA ARG A 124 21.43 2.60 -7.65
C ARG A 124 21.21 1.84 -6.35
N ALA A 125 21.41 2.49 -5.19
CA ALA A 125 21.16 1.86 -3.90
C ALA A 125 19.67 1.48 -3.73
N LEU A 126 18.73 2.34 -4.10
CA LEU A 126 17.30 2.01 -4.07
C LEU A 126 16.93 0.86 -5.01
N ALA A 127 17.49 0.85 -6.23
CA ALA A 127 17.29 -0.24 -7.17
C ALA A 127 17.85 -1.57 -6.63
N ALA A 128 19.04 -1.52 -6.02
CA ALA A 128 19.66 -2.69 -5.41
C ALA A 128 18.89 -3.18 -4.17
N ARG A 129 18.38 -2.28 -3.33
CA ARG A 129 17.54 -2.62 -2.17
C ARG A 129 16.30 -3.38 -2.61
N ARG A 130 15.58 -2.85 -3.60
CA ARG A 130 14.40 -3.51 -4.18
C ARG A 130 14.75 -4.89 -4.73
N HIS A 131 15.88 -5.02 -5.42
CA HIS A 131 16.31 -6.32 -5.94
C HIS A 131 16.63 -7.34 -4.84
N VAL A 132 17.25 -6.90 -3.73
CA VAL A 132 17.48 -7.73 -2.54
C VAL A 132 16.15 -8.21 -1.95
N GLU A 133 15.17 -7.32 -1.77
CA GLU A 133 13.84 -7.64 -1.25
C GLU A 133 13.08 -8.63 -2.16
N GLU A 134 13.10 -8.40 -3.48
CA GLU A 134 12.48 -9.29 -4.47
C GLU A 134 13.06 -10.71 -4.42
N MET A 135 14.38 -10.82 -4.24
CA MET A 135 15.10 -12.10 -4.18
C MET A 135 14.72 -12.95 -2.95
N MET A 136 14.20 -12.32 -1.90
CA MET A 136 13.72 -13.02 -0.70
C MET A 136 12.40 -13.75 -0.93
N ASN A 137 11.73 -13.51 -2.04
CA ASN A 137 10.48 -14.15 -2.39
C ASN A 137 10.72 -15.22 -3.47
N PRO A 138 10.44 -16.51 -3.21
CA PRO A 138 10.50 -17.54 -4.24
C PRO A 138 9.54 -17.20 -5.39
N GLN A 139 10.04 -17.27 -6.62
CA GLN A 139 9.31 -16.84 -7.82
C GLN A 139 9.33 -17.90 -8.91
N CYS A 140 8.32 -17.88 -9.77
CA CYS A 140 8.31 -18.62 -11.02
C CYS A 140 9.45 -18.13 -11.94
N PRO A 141 10.31 -19.03 -12.46
CA PRO A 141 11.45 -18.63 -13.31
C PRO A 141 11.03 -18.07 -14.68
N ARG A 142 9.77 -18.22 -15.10
CA ARG A 142 9.27 -17.71 -16.38
C ARG A 142 8.58 -16.36 -16.30
N CYS A 143 7.79 -16.13 -15.26
CA CYS A 143 6.89 -14.97 -15.20
C CYS A 143 6.99 -14.18 -13.89
N THR A 144 7.98 -14.49 -13.05
CA THR A 144 8.30 -13.84 -11.76
C THR A 144 7.18 -13.83 -10.72
N GLN A 145 6.07 -14.54 -10.95
CA GLN A 145 5.00 -14.72 -9.98
C GLN A 145 5.54 -15.34 -8.69
N VAL A 146 5.39 -14.63 -7.57
CA VAL A 146 5.74 -15.12 -6.23
C VAL A 146 4.78 -16.23 -5.81
N PHE A 147 5.31 -17.25 -5.12
CA PHE A 147 4.52 -18.29 -4.47
C PHE A 147 4.89 -18.36 -2.98
N ILE A 148 3.89 -18.42 -2.11
CA ILE A 148 4.03 -18.21 -0.66
C ILE A 148 3.89 -19.53 0.11
N ASP A 149 3.03 -20.43 -0.36
CA ASP A 149 2.70 -21.65 0.36
C ASP A 149 3.28 -22.89 -0.34
N TYR A 150 4.02 -23.69 0.44
CA TYR A 150 4.51 -25.00 0.05
C TYR A 150 3.99 -26.04 1.04
N THR A 151 3.06 -26.89 0.60
CA THR A 151 2.49 -27.99 1.39
C THR A 151 2.38 -29.29 0.57
N ALA A 152 3.06 -29.36 -0.58
CA ALA A 152 2.76 -30.32 -1.63
C ALA A 152 4.02 -30.83 -2.35
N CYS A 153 3.82 -31.45 -3.53
CA CYS A 153 4.89 -31.86 -4.42
C CYS A 153 5.85 -30.69 -4.74
N ALA A 154 7.17 -30.92 -4.64
CA ALA A 154 8.20 -29.95 -5.02
C ALA A 154 8.31 -29.73 -6.53
N ALA A 155 7.50 -30.41 -7.34
CA ALA A 155 7.31 -30.12 -8.76
C ALA A 155 6.15 -29.14 -8.93
N LEU A 156 6.47 -27.84 -8.90
CA LEU A 156 5.46 -26.78 -8.92
C LEU A 156 4.98 -26.47 -10.34
N THR A 157 3.72 -26.04 -10.40
CA THR A 157 3.12 -25.42 -11.58
C THR A 157 2.79 -23.98 -11.22
N CYS A 158 3.20 -23.03 -12.06
CA CYS A 158 2.80 -21.64 -11.90
C CYS A 158 1.28 -21.50 -12.01
N SER A 159 0.64 -20.88 -11.01
CA SER A 159 -0.80 -20.66 -10.95
C SER A 159 -1.30 -19.59 -11.94
N ARG A 160 -0.39 -18.79 -12.52
CA ARG A 160 -0.75 -17.80 -13.54
C ARG A 160 -1.21 -18.53 -14.80
N SER A 161 -2.49 -18.32 -15.15
CA SER A 161 -3.18 -18.98 -16.27
C SER A 161 -2.50 -18.79 -17.62
N SER A 162 -1.82 -17.67 -17.84
CA SER A 162 -1.05 -17.39 -19.05
C SER A 162 0.35 -18.02 -19.07
N CYS A 163 0.84 -18.54 -17.95
CA CYS A 163 2.19 -19.10 -17.84
C CYS A 163 2.19 -20.63 -17.74
N ASN A 164 1.52 -21.17 -16.70
CA ASN A 164 1.49 -22.61 -16.39
C ASN A 164 2.86 -23.32 -16.36
N GLY A 165 3.96 -22.57 -16.24
CA GLY A 165 5.32 -23.12 -16.26
C GLY A 165 5.56 -24.11 -15.14
N LYS A 166 6.28 -25.21 -15.43
CA LYS A 166 6.65 -26.22 -14.45
C LYS A 166 8.07 -25.99 -13.97
N PHE A 167 8.28 -25.98 -12.66
CA PHE A 167 9.59 -25.68 -12.09
C PHE A 167 9.81 -26.40 -10.76
N CYS A 168 11.07 -26.51 -10.36
CA CYS A 168 11.45 -27.14 -9.11
C CYS A 168 11.30 -26.17 -7.94
N ALA A 169 10.57 -26.55 -6.89
CA ALA A 169 10.39 -25.75 -5.67
C ALA A 169 11.69 -25.56 -4.87
N LEU A 170 12.72 -26.36 -5.14
CA LEU A 170 13.96 -26.39 -4.36
C LEU A 170 15.03 -25.49 -4.97
N CYS A 171 15.34 -25.68 -6.26
CA CYS A 171 16.35 -24.87 -6.95
C CYS A 171 15.77 -23.74 -7.81
N LEU A 172 14.44 -23.69 -7.97
CA LEU A 172 13.70 -22.72 -8.79
C LEU A 172 14.04 -22.78 -10.29
N ALA A 173 14.62 -23.89 -10.77
CA ALA A 173 14.91 -24.09 -12.19
C ALA A 173 13.62 -24.36 -12.99
N ASP A 174 13.52 -23.72 -14.16
CA ASP A 174 12.50 -24.04 -15.17
C ASP A 174 12.71 -25.47 -15.68
N CYS A 175 11.66 -26.29 -15.62
CA CYS A 175 11.69 -27.70 -16.00
C CYS A 175 10.86 -27.99 -17.27
N GLY A 176 10.46 -26.96 -18.02
CA GLY A 176 9.71 -27.19 -19.25
C GLY A 176 8.26 -27.60 -18.95
N GLY A 177 7.92 -28.83 -19.32
CA GLY A 177 6.57 -29.40 -19.19
C GLY A 177 6.38 -30.33 -18.00
N ASP A 178 7.45 -30.76 -17.33
CA ASP A 178 7.38 -31.64 -16.15
C ASP A 178 8.62 -31.45 -15.24
N ALA A 179 8.38 -31.10 -13.98
CA ALA A 179 9.43 -30.90 -12.99
C ALA A 179 9.74 -32.16 -12.14
N HIS A 180 8.91 -33.22 -12.20
CA HIS A 180 9.09 -34.40 -11.32
C HIS A 180 10.44 -35.09 -11.53
N GLY A 181 10.83 -35.30 -12.80
CA GLY A 181 12.13 -35.88 -13.14
C GLY A 181 13.33 -35.03 -12.72
N HIS A 182 13.16 -33.71 -12.59
CA HIS A 182 14.19 -32.85 -12.03
C HIS A 182 14.21 -32.95 -10.51
N VAL A 183 13.06 -32.79 -9.84
CA VAL A 183 12.93 -32.76 -8.38
C VAL A 183 13.54 -34.00 -7.74
N SER A 184 13.21 -35.20 -8.24
CA SER A 184 13.73 -36.48 -7.72
C SER A 184 15.26 -36.58 -7.75
N ARG A 185 15.92 -35.88 -8.69
CA ARG A 185 17.38 -35.88 -8.88
C ARG A 185 18.05 -34.56 -8.50
N CYS A 186 17.27 -33.56 -8.08
CA CYS A 186 17.75 -32.21 -7.83
C CYS A 186 18.83 -32.25 -6.74
N SER A 187 19.97 -31.59 -6.97
CA SER A 187 21.09 -31.55 -6.01
C SER A 187 20.65 -31.08 -4.62
N LEU A 188 19.69 -30.15 -4.57
CA LEU A 188 19.14 -29.55 -3.36
C LEU A 188 17.99 -30.36 -2.72
N ASN A 189 17.61 -31.50 -3.27
CA ASN A 189 16.59 -32.36 -2.67
C ASN A 189 17.17 -33.10 -1.45
N PRO A 190 16.66 -32.83 -0.22
CA PRO A 190 17.12 -33.50 0.99
C PRO A 190 16.70 -34.98 1.02
N ARG A 191 15.69 -35.37 0.23
CA ARG A 191 15.14 -36.72 0.13
C ARG A 191 15.23 -37.20 -1.31
N LYS A 192 16.43 -37.61 -1.74
CA LYS A 192 16.67 -38.07 -3.12
C LYS A 192 15.70 -39.17 -3.53
N GLY A 193 15.12 -39.04 -4.72
CA GLY A 193 14.09 -39.95 -5.22
C GLY A 193 12.66 -39.61 -4.79
N GLU A 194 12.47 -38.77 -3.76
CA GLU A 194 11.14 -38.30 -3.35
C GLU A 194 10.75 -37.01 -4.06
N LEU A 195 9.44 -36.84 -4.28
CA LEU A 195 8.85 -35.65 -4.89
C LEU A 195 8.23 -34.71 -3.84
N PHE A 196 7.93 -35.24 -2.66
CA PHE A 196 7.34 -34.50 -1.56
C PHE A 196 8.44 -34.15 -0.56
N VAL A 197 8.63 -32.87 -0.31
CA VAL A 197 9.49 -32.36 0.77
C VAL A 197 8.56 -31.87 1.87
N ASN A 198 8.89 -32.13 3.13
CA ASN A 198 8.05 -31.67 4.23
C ASN A 198 8.31 -30.19 4.56
N ASP A 199 7.40 -29.60 5.33
CA ASP A 199 7.42 -28.19 5.72
C ASP A 199 8.61 -27.82 6.62
N ALA A 200 9.31 -28.79 7.23
CA ALA A 200 10.51 -28.52 8.02
C ALA A 200 11.77 -28.46 7.14
N ASP A 201 11.86 -29.30 6.11
CA ASP A 201 13.02 -29.41 5.23
C ASP A 201 13.04 -28.29 4.17
N TRP A 202 11.89 -27.91 3.62
CA TRP A 202 11.83 -26.92 2.53
C TRP A 202 12.34 -25.52 2.91
N PRO A 203 11.98 -24.94 4.08
CA PRO A 203 12.52 -23.65 4.50
C PRO A 203 14.04 -23.65 4.61
N VAL A 204 14.64 -24.74 5.08
CA VAL A 204 16.11 -24.88 5.20
C VAL A 204 16.76 -24.83 3.82
N VAL A 205 16.22 -25.59 2.85
CA VAL A 205 16.72 -25.60 1.47
C VAL A 205 16.59 -24.22 0.83
N ILE A 206 15.42 -23.58 0.96
CA ILE A 206 15.16 -22.27 0.37
C ILE A 206 15.99 -21.16 1.02
N GLN A 207 16.20 -21.20 2.33
CA GLN A 207 17.07 -20.26 3.02
C GLN A 207 18.49 -20.33 2.46
N GLU A 208 19.00 -21.54 2.17
CA GLU A 208 20.31 -21.71 1.55
C GLU A 208 20.36 -21.20 0.10
N VAL A 209 19.28 -21.37 -0.67
CA VAL A 209 19.18 -20.78 -2.02
C VAL A 209 19.16 -19.26 -1.96
N LYS A 210 18.38 -18.66 -1.05
CA LYS A 210 18.34 -17.21 -0.84
C LYS A 210 19.70 -16.68 -0.42
N ARG A 211 20.38 -17.36 0.51
CA ARG A 211 21.75 -17.06 0.95
C ARG A 211 22.68 -16.99 -0.25
N ASN A 212 22.77 -18.06 -1.03
CA ASN A 212 23.69 -18.14 -2.17
C ASN A 212 23.40 -17.08 -3.25
N LYS A 213 22.12 -16.84 -3.55
CA LYS A 213 21.73 -15.80 -4.51
C LYS A 213 22.10 -14.40 -4.01
N LEU A 214 21.79 -14.09 -2.76
CA LEU A 214 22.12 -12.80 -2.17
C LEU A 214 23.63 -12.59 -2.13
N GLN A 215 24.41 -13.59 -1.73
CA GLN A 215 25.88 -13.50 -1.73
C GLN A 215 26.45 -13.24 -3.13
N THR A 216 25.94 -13.98 -4.13
CA THR A 216 26.36 -13.81 -5.52
C THR A 216 26.06 -12.40 -6.00
N TYR A 217 24.85 -11.91 -5.77
CA TYR A 217 24.45 -10.56 -6.17
C TYR A 217 25.23 -9.49 -5.40
N TRP A 218 25.34 -9.63 -4.07
CA TRP A 218 26.06 -8.71 -3.21
C TRP A 218 27.51 -8.57 -3.68
N ALA A 219 28.18 -9.65 -4.06
CA ALA A 219 29.55 -9.59 -4.58
C ALA A 219 29.69 -8.64 -5.80
N THR A 220 28.66 -8.54 -6.65
CA THR A 220 28.65 -7.69 -7.86
C THR A 220 28.43 -6.20 -7.58
N LEU A 221 27.97 -5.83 -6.38
CA LEU A 221 27.66 -4.43 -6.04
C LEU A 221 28.93 -3.61 -5.77
N GLU A 222 28.89 -2.35 -6.19
CA GLU A 222 29.91 -1.34 -5.89
C GLU A 222 30.00 -1.12 -4.36
N PRO A 223 31.20 -0.85 -3.79
CA PRO A 223 31.38 -0.63 -2.36
C PRO A 223 30.45 0.43 -1.77
N GLU A 224 30.26 1.54 -2.47
CA GLU A 224 29.45 2.67 -2.03
C GLU A 224 27.95 2.31 -1.93
N VAL A 225 27.49 1.45 -2.85
CA VAL A 225 26.13 0.89 -2.82
C VAL A 225 25.99 -0.09 -1.66
N LYS A 226 26.99 -0.96 -1.43
CA LYS A 226 27.00 -1.88 -0.29
C LYS A 226 26.94 -1.14 1.04
N ASP A 227 27.67 -0.05 1.18
CA ASP A 227 27.69 0.75 2.40
C ASP A 227 26.32 1.39 2.67
N THR A 228 25.69 1.93 1.62
CA THR A 228 24.33 2.49 1.70
C THR A 228 23.32 1.41 2.12
N LEU A 229 23.38 0.24 1.49
CA LEU A 229 22.51 -0.89 1.83
C LEU A 229 22.78 -1.46 3.22
N ALA A 230 24.04 -1.51 3.67
CA ALA A 230 24.40 -2.01 4.99
C ALA A 230 23.91 -1.11 6.14
N ALA A 231 23.62 0.17 5.86
CA ALA A 231 22.97 1.07 6.80
C ALA A 231 21.44 0.85 6.89
N ASP A 232 20.82 0.34 5.83
CA ASP A 232 19.37 0.11 5.77
C ASP A 232 18.93 -0.99 6.75
N ALA A 233 17.87 -0.73 7.52
CA ALA A 233 17.40 -1.65 8.56
C ALA A 233 16.79 -2.94 7.97
N SER A 234 16.07 -2.88 6.85
CA SER A 234 15.46 -4.06 6.23
C SER A 234 16.54 -4.99 5.67
N VAL A 235 17.55 -4.42 5.03
CA VAL A 235 18.70 -5.18 4.51
C VAL A 235 19.48 -5.84 5.64
N ARG A 236 19.74 -5.12 6.75
CA ARG A 236 20.38 -5.71 7.93
C ARG A 236 19.58 -6.88 8.50
N GLN A 237 18.25 -6.77 8.56
CA GLN A 237 17.41 -7.87 9.01
C GLN A 237 17.50 -9.08 8.07
N ILE A 238 17.47 -8.87 6.75
CA ILE A 238 17.62 -9.94 5.75
C ILE A 238 18.97 -10.66 5.92
N PHE A 239 20.06 -9.92 6.11
CA PHE A 239 21.38 -10.51 6.33
C PHE A 239 21.40 -11.35 7.62
N ARG A 240 20.75 -10.89 8.68
CA ARG A 240 20.62 -11.65 9.93
C ARG A 240 19.81 -12.92 9.77
N ASP A 241 18.65 -12.83 9.13
CA ASP A 241 17.77 -13.97 8.88
C ASP A 241 18.49 -15.03 8.03
N LEU A 242 19.37 -14.60 7.13
CA LEU A 242 20.22 -15.48 6.33
C LEU A 242 21.55 -15.83 7.01
N ARG A 243 21.85 -15.34 8.22
CA ARG A 243 23.11 -15.54 8.94
C ARG A 243 24.33 -15.16 8.09
N LEU A 244 24.30 -13.95 7.55
CA LEU A 244 25.32 -13.35 6.68
C LEU A 244 25.92 -12.08 7.30
N ASP A 245 25.66 -11.78 8.57
CA ASP A 245 26.00 -10.50 9.21
C ASP A 245 27.48 -10.13 9.09
N GLY A 246 28.38 -11.12 9.11
CA GLY A 246 29.82 -10.92 8.92
C GLY A 246 30.24 -10.44 7.53
N GLN A 247 29.32 -10.36 6.57
CA GLN A 247 29.53 -9.85 5.20
C GLN A 247 29.02 -8.42 5.01
N LEU A 248 28.35 -7.85 6.02
CA LEU A 248 28.02 -6.44 6.03
C LEU A 248 29.32 -5.63 6.21
N GLY A 249 29.54 -4.66 5.31
CA GLY A 249 30.77 -3.88 5.25
C GLY A 249 30.98 -2.96 6.46
N ALA A 250 32.07 -2.18 6.43
CA ALA A 250 32.45 -1.27 7.51
C ALA A 250 31.39 -0.17 7.79
N ALA A 251 30.45 0.10 6.90
CA ALA A 251 29.35 1.02 7.17
C ALA A 251 28.28 0.47 8.12
N ALA A 252 28.22 -0.85 8.33
CA ALA A 252 27.21 -1.47 9.20
C ALA A 252 27.34 -0.96 10.64
N PHE A 253 26.26 -0.43 11.19
CA PHE A 253 26.21 0.13 12.54
C PHE A 253 27.11 1.36 12.80
N ALA A 254 27.50 2.12 11.77
CA ALA A 254 28.43 3.24 11.93
C ALA A 254 27.95 4.28 12.98
N GLU A 255 26.66 4.58 13.02
CA GLU A 255 26.07 5.50 13.99
C GLU A 255 26.14 4.94 15.43
N GLN A 256 25.78 3.68 15.61
CA GLN A 256 25.85 2.99 16.90
C GLN A 256 27.29 2.85 17.40
N VAL A 257 28.25 2.60 16.50
CA VAL A 257 29.68 2.60 16.82
C VAL A 257 30.14 4.00 17.26
N ALA A 258 29.68 5.06 16.60
CA ALA A 258 29.97 6.43 17.02
C ALA A 258 29.39 6.74 18.41
N GLN A 259 28.17 6.26 18.70
CA GLN A 259 27.55 6.37 20.02
C GLN A 259 28.37 5.65 21.10
N LEU A 260 28.76 4.38 20.87
CA LEU A 260 29.59 3.62 21.81
C LEU A 260 30.98 4.25 22.03
N ARG A 261 31.59 4.84 20.98
CA ARG A 261 32.82 5.63 21.14
C ARG A 261 32.60 6.83 22.05
N GLY A 262 31.47 7.53 21.93
CA GLY A 262 31.08 8.61 22.85
C GLY A 262 30.91 8.15 24.30
N MET A 263 30.63 6.86 24.51
CA MET A 263 30.55 6.21 25.82
C MET A 263 31.90 5.68 26.34
N GLY A 264 33.00 5.87 25.59
CA GLY A 264 34.35 5.50 26.00
C GLY A 264 34.85 4.15 25.47
N PHE A 265 34.08 3.44 24.65
CA PHE A 265 34.53 2.19 24.03
C PHE A 265 35.45 2.47 22.83
N THR A 266 36.56 1.75 22.73
CA THR A 266 37.61 2.00 21.71
C THR A 266 37.86 0.80 20.79
N ASP A 267 37.53 -0.43 21.21
CA ASP A 267 37.65 -1.63 20.37
C ASP A 267 36.46 -1.71 19.40
N GLU A 268 36.63 -1.12 18.22
CA GLU A 268 35.61 -1.10 17.18
C GLU A 268 35.21 -2.49 16.68
N ARG A 269 36.12 -3.46 16.73
CA ARG A 269 35.81 -4.83 16.30
C ARG A 269 34.90 -5.51 17.31
N ALA A 270 35.13 -5.29 18.62
CA ALA A 270 34.24 -5.76 19.67
C ALA A 270 32.87 -5.06 19.59
N MET A 271 32.85 -3.72 19.45
CA MET A 271 31.61 -2.94 19.30
C MET A 271 30.73 -3.43 18.16
N ARG A 272 31.31 -3.66 16.97
CA ARG A 272 30.57 -4.13 15.80
C ARG A 272 30.05 -5.55 15.96
N ARG A 273 30.79 -6.42 16.65
CA ARG A 273 30.33 -7.78 16.96
C ARG A 273 29.14 -7.74 17.92
N ALA A 274 29.26 -7.01 19.02
CA ALA A 274 28.18 -6.82 20.00
C ALA A 274 26.93 -6.21 19.36
N LEU A 275 27.08 -5.19 18.52
CA LEU A 275 25.98 -4.58 17.77
C LEU A 275 25.38 -5.55 16.75
N SER A 276 26.17 -6.41 16.12
CA SER A 276 25.64 -7.44 15.24
C SER A 276 24.79 -8.46 16.01
N GLU A 277 25.24 -8.90 17.19
CA GLU A 277 24.54 -9.85 18.05
C GLU A 277 23.26 -9.25 18.67
N ALA A 278 23.34 -8.00 19.13
CA ALA A 278 22.23 -7.21 19.67
C ALA A 278 21.32 -6.61 18.58
N GLY A 279 21.68 -6.80 17.32
CA GLY A 279 20.88 -6.35 16.20
C GLY A 279 20.82 -4.84 15.95
N GLY A 280 21.84 -4.11 16.40
CA GLY A 280 21.94 -2.66 16.32
C GLY A 280 21.34 -1.94 17.53
N ASP A 281 20.81 -2.66 18.51
CA ASP A 281 20.43 -2.09 19.80
C ASP A 281 21.69 -1.81 20.63
N VAL A 282 21.93 -0.54 20.92
CA VAL A 282 23.11 -0.10 21.68
C VAL A 282 23.01 -0.53 23.14
N ALA A 283 21.83 -0.52 23.74
CA ALA A 283 21.65 -0.91 25.14
C ALA A 283 21.91 -2.41 25.33
N ALA A 284 21.36 -3.25 24.44
CA ALA A 284 21.64 -4.68 24.47
C ALA A 284 23.10 -5.01 24.09
N ALA A 285 23.72 -4.24 23.20
CA ALA A 285 25.15 -4.42 22.87
C ALA A 285 26.06 -4.13 24.06
N LEU A 286 25.68 -3.22 24.97
CA LEU A 286 26.46 -2.94 26.19
C LEU A 286 26.47 -4.11 27.18
N GLU A 287 25.48 -5.00 27.14
CA GLU A 287 25.45 -6.17 28.03
C GLU A 287 26.51 -7.23 27.65
N VAL A 288 27.03 -7.16 26.42
CA VAL A 288 28.01 -8.10 25.85
C VAL A 288 29.37 -7.45 25.51
N LEU A 289 29.56 -6.16 25.84
CA LEU A 289 30.81 -5.40 25.68
C LEU A 289 31.58 -5.27 27.00
#